data_AF-A0A087SLU0-F1
#
_entry.id   AF-A0A087SLU0-F1
#
_cell.length_a   1.000
_cell.length_b   1.000
_cell.length_c   1.000
_cell.angle_alpha   90.00
_cell.angle_beta   90.00
_cell.angle_gamma   90.00
#
_symmetry.space_group_name_H-M   'P 1'
#
loop_
_entity.id
_entity.type
_entity.pdbx_description
1 polymer ?
#
loop_
_entity_poly.entity_id
_entity_poly.type
_entity_poly.pdbx_seq_one_letter_code
_entity_poly.pdbx_strand_id
1 'polypeptide(L)'
;MEPAGEPAAGVVVGCLMRASRLQAFQARGILPGVATAVPGRAATLQCLAFDPCQDPCLQPPVHVLLHKLSDFDGVKEGPGHAWVRAYLRRHPGTKIVDPVETLGPALDREAMAHAAERASALSDGLRMLRWASLEGPADDDGGDPGFFPCVVKPRVACGGPTAHVMAVVRSTAELQACHVPLPRVAQDAASSCAGLWSIVDINYFPSYLGIQDADGLLHSALVDCAACRDSLNGSRDRA
;
A
#
# COMPACT_ATOMS: atom_id res chain seq x y z
N MET A 1 16.28 1.32 50.64
CA MET A 1 14.93 0.93 50.20
C MET A 1 14.65 1.81 49.00
N GLU A 2 15.03 1.33 47.81
CA GLU A 2 14.74 2.02 46.55
C GLU A 2 13.22 2.12 46.40
N PRO A 3 12.66 3.27 45.99
CA PRO A 3 11.23 3.38 45.75
C PRO A 3 10.85 2.40 44.64
N ALA A 4 9.82 1.59 44.87
CA ALA A 4 9.22 0.74 43.85
C ALA A 4 8.83 1.65 42.68
N GLY A 5 9.58 1.55 41.56
CA GLY A 5 9.31 2.32 40.36
C GLY A 5 7.86 2.11 39.94
N GLU A 6 7.21 3.18 39.49
CA GLU A 6 5.87 3.11 38.90
C GLU A 6 5.80 1.94 37.91
N PRO A 7 4.71 1.15 37.92
CA PRO A 7 4.58 0.04 36.99
C PRO A 7 4.74 0.57 35.56
N ALA A 8 5.65 -0.05 34.79
CA ALA A 8 5.86 0.30 33.40
C ALA A 8 4.52 0.38 32.68
N ALA A 9 4.22 1.51 32.03
CA ALA A 9 2.95 1.73 31.38
C ALA A 9 2.76 0.68 30.26
N GLY A 10 1.78 -0.21 30.41
CA GLY A 10 1.50 -1.26 29.45
C GLY A 10 0.61 -0.77 28.31
N VAL A 11 1.12 -0.75 27.08
CA VAL A 11 0.36 -0.47 25.87
C VAL A 11 -0.18 -1.76 25.29
N VAL A 12 -1.47 -1.97 25.46
CA VAL A 12 -2.24 -3.05 24.81
C VAL A 12 -2.73 -2.60 23.43
N VAL A 13 -2.48 -3.41 22.42
CA VAL A 13 -2.89 -3.23 21.03
C VAL A 13 -3.80 -4.37 20.59
N GLY A 14 -5.02 -4.07 20.15
CA GLY A 14 -5.89 -5.03 19.48
C GLY A 14 -5.54 -5.12 18.01
N CYS A 15 -5.46 -6.33 17.46
CA CYS A 15 -5.09 -6.61 16.07
C CYS A 15 -6.24 -7.32 15.36
N LEU A 16 -6.98 -6.60 14.52
CA LEU A 16 -8.08 -7.13 13.71
C LEU A 16 -7.62 -7.32 12.24
N MET A 17 -7.10 -8.52 11.93
CA MET A 17 -6.58 -8.89 10.61
C MET A 17 -6.58 -10.40 10.43
N ARG A 18 -6.38 -10.92 9.21
CA ARG A 18 -6.26 -12.38 9.00
C ARG A 18 -5.11 -12.95 9.84
N ALA A 19 -5.30 -14.15 10.38
CA ALA A 19 -4.31 -14.84 11.20
C ALA A 19 -2.95 -14.99 10.48
N SER A 20 -2.97 -15.29 9.17
CA SER A 20 -1.75 -15.38 8.35
C SER A 20 -0.96 -14.08 8.28
N ARG A 21 -1.63 -12.92 8.27
CA ARG A 21 -0.99 -11.61 8.29
C ARG A 21 -0.35 -11.32 9.65
N LEU A 22 -1.08 -11.60 10.73
CA LEU A 22 -0.56 -11.42 12.08
C LEU A 22 0.68 -12.29 12.32
N GLN A 23 0.64 -13.55 11.91
CA GLN A 23 1.77 -14.47 11.97
C GLN A 23 2.96 -13.97 11.14
N ALA A 24 2.72 -13.45 9.94
CA ALA A 24 3.78 -12.87 9.11
C ALA A 24 4.44 -11.65 9.76
N PHE A 25 3.68 -10.78 10.43
CA PHE A 25 4.24 -9.65 11.18
C PHE A 25 5.05 -10.10 12.40
N GLN A 26 4.60 -11.13 13.10
CA GLN A 26 5.33 -11.71 14.23
C GLN A 26 6.63 -12.36 13.80
N ALA A 27 6.61 -13.15 12.72
CA ALA A 27 7.79 -13.81 12.16
C ALA A 27 8.86 -12.81 11.69
N ARG A 28 8.45 -11.60 11.28
CA ARG A 28 9.34 -10.50 10.87
C ARG A 28 9.77 -9.59 12.04
N GLY A 29 9.29 -9.85 13.26
CA GLY A 29 9.55 -9.00 14.42
C GLY A 29 8.89 -7.62 14.36
N ILE A 30 7.89 -7.42 13.49
CA ILE A 30 7.18 -6.14 13.33
C ILE A 30 6.17 -5.95 14.48
N LEU A 31 5.44 -7.01 14.82
CA LEU A 31 4.52 -7.04 15.97
C LEU A 31 4.99 -8.11 16.95
N PRO A 32 5.00 -7.84 18.27
CA PRO A 32 5.45 -8.82 19.23
C PRO A 32 4.40 -9.95 19.41
N GLY A 33 4.88 -11.19 19.53
CA GLY A 33 4.04 -12.36 19.85
C GLY A 33 3.72 -12.51 21.33
N VAL A 34 4.50 -11.86 22.19
CA VAL A 34 4.33 -11.82 23.65
C VAL A 34 4.56 -10.39 24.15
N ALA A 35 4.10 -10.06 25.36
CA ALA A 35 4.33 -8.74 25.92
C ALA A 35 5.84 -8.41 25.94
N THR A 36 6.25 -7.33 25.27
CA THR A 36 7.67 -7.01 25.03
C THR A 36 7.96 -5.57 25.45
N ALA A 37 9.14 -5.32 26.04
CA ALA A 37 9.55 -3.96 26.39
C ALA A 37 9.76 -3.09 25.13
N VAL A 38 9.34 -1.84 25.19
CA VAL A 38 9.56 -0.88 24.11
C VAL A 38 10.96 -0.28 24.27
N PRO A 39 11.86 -0.41 23.27
CA PRO A 39 13.20 0.15 23.35
C PRO A 39 13.19 1.65 23.67
N GLY A 40 13.97 2.06 24.67
CA GLY A 40 14.09 3.46 25.08
C GLY A 40 12.86 4.03 25.81
N ARG A 41 11.89 3.20 26.21
CA ARG A 41 10.72 3.62 27.00
C ARG A 41 10.47 2.67 28.16
N ALA A 42 10.04 3.20 29.31
CA ALA A 42 9.55 2.42 30.45
C ALA A 42 8.11 1.91 30.20
N ALA A 43 7.92 1.18 29.10
CA ALA A 43 6.63 0.69 28.65
C ALA A 43 6.73 -0.72 28.07
N THR A 44 5.66 -1.51 28.20
CA THR A 44 5.52 -2.79 27.51
C THR A 44 4.49 -2.68 26.39
N LEU A 45 4.66 -3.46 25.33
CA LEU A 45 3.74 -3.57 24.21
C LEU A 45 3.19 -4.99 24.17
N GLN A 46 1.87 -5.14 24.18
CA GLN A 46 1.19 -6.42 24.04
C GLN A 46 0.19 -6.35 22.89
N CYS A 47 0.27 -7.31 21.97
CA CYS A 47 -0.68 -7.44 20.86
C CYS A 47 -1.68 -8.57 21.16
N LEU A 48 -2.98 -8.27 21.02
CA LEU A 48 -4.08 -9.21 21.16
C LEU A 48 -4.71 -9.45 19.79
N ALA A 49 -4.83 -10.71 19.38
CA ALA A 49 -5.53 -11.06 18.16
C ALA A 49 -7.04 -10.94 18.38
N PHE A 50 -7.73 -10.14 17.56
CA PHE A 50 -9.19 -10.04 17.58
C PHE A 50 -9.78 -10.87 16.44
N ASP A 51 -10.87 -11.57 16.75
CA ASP A 51 -11.64 -12.34 15.79
C ASP A 51 -12.91 -11.57 15.41
N PRO A 52 -13.11 -11.16 14.14
CA PRO A 52 -14.32 -10.47 13.71
C PRO A 52 -15.60 -11.32 13.83
N CYS A 53 -15.48 -12.63 13.99
CA CYS A 53 -16.62 -13.52 14.22
C CYS A 53 -17.12 -13.48 15.67
N GLN A 54 -16.34 -12.93 16.60
CA GLN A 54 -16.73 -12.77 18.00
C GLN A 54 -17.45 -11.44 18.22
N ASP A 55 -18.33 -11.38 19.21
CA ASP A 55 -18.99 -10.11 19.56
C ASP A 55 -17.92 -9.09 20.00
N PRO A 56 -17.87 -7.88 19.39
CA PRO A 56 -16.92 -6.84 19.78
C PRO A 56 -17.03 -6.45 21.25
N CYS A 57 -18.20 -6.61 21.88
CA CYS A 57 -18.42 -6.29 23.29
C CYS A 57 -17.72 -7.26 24.25
N LEU A 58 -17.31 -8.44 23.77
CA LEU A 58 -16.56 -9.43 24.56
C LEU A 58 -15.05 -9.21 24.50
N GLN A 59 -14.58 -8.37 23.58
CA GLN A 59 -13.15 -8.07 23.48
C GLN A 59 -12.71 -7.13 24.61
N PRO A 60 -11.50 -7.31 25.16
CA PRO A 60 -10.99 -6.43 26.21
C PRO A 60 -10.75 -5.00 25.66
N PRO A 61 -10.78 -3.97 26.53
CA PRO A 61 -10.35 -2.63 26.14
C PRO A 61 -8.87 -2.64 25.74
N VAL A 62 -8.53 -1.90 24.69
CA VAL A 62 -7.15 -1.71 24.21
C VAL A 62 -6.87 -0.22 24.05
N HIS A 63 -5.59 0.16 24.02
CA HIS A 63 -5.20 1.55 23.79
C HIS A 63 -5.24 1.88 22.30
N VAL A 64 -4.83 0.93 21.47
CA VAL A 64 -4.78 1.06 20.00
C VAL A 64 -5.44 -0.16 19.36
N LEU A 65 -6.28 0.06 18.36
CA LEU A 65 -6.81 -0.94 17.46
C LEU A 65 -6.10 -0.81 16.11
N LEU A 66 -5.24 -1.78 15.80
CA LEU A 66 -4.67 -1.96 14.46
C LEU A 66 -5.58 -2.88 13.67
N HIS A 67 -5.91 -2.51 12.43
CA HIS A 67 -6.74 -3.37 11.59
C HIS A 67 -6.29 -3.44 10.14
N LYS A 68 -6.72 -4.50 9.47
CA LYS A 68 -6.72 -4.59 8.01
C LYS A 68 -8.12 -5.02 7.52
N LEU A 69 -9.08 -4.11 7.60
CA LEU A 69 -10.48 -4.37 7.24
C LEU A 69 -10.67 -4.91 5.82
N SER A 70 -9.81 -4.52 4.88
CA SER A 70 -9.79 -5.05 3.52
C SER A 70 -9.58 -6.58 3.45
N ASP A 71 -9.01 -7.20 4.49
CA ASP A 71 -8.87 -8.66 4.56
C ASP A 71 -10.23 -9.38 4.74
N PHE A 72 -11.27 -8.67 5.20
CA PHE A 72 -12.58 -9.21 5.52
C PHE A 72 -13.69 -8.68 4.60
N ASP A 73 -13.74 -7.36 4.40
CA ASP A 73 -14.87 -6.70 3.73
C ASP A 73 -14.57 -6.32 2.27
N GLY A 74 -13.33 -6.49 1.82
CA GLY A 74 -12.89 -6.10 0.48
C GLY A 74 -12.91 -4.58 0.29
N VAL A 75 -13.55 -4.12 -0.80
CA VAL A 75 -13.56 -2.70 -1.22
C VAL A 75 -14.70 -1.90 -0.59
N LYS A 76 -15.75 -2.57 -0.08
CA LYS A 76 -16.97 -1.93 0.44
C LYS A 76 -17.06 -2.07 1.95
N GLU A 77 -17.87 -1.22 2.57
CA GLU A 77 -18.24 -1.42 3.97
C GLU A 77 -18.92 -2.79 4.15
N GLY A 78 -18.48 -3.53 5.15
CA GLY A 78 -18.98 -4.87 5.45
C GLY A 78 -19.05 -5.17 6.94
N PRO A 79 -19.19 -6.45 7.31
CA PRO A 79 -19.29 -6.88 8.71
C PRO A 79 -18.13 -6.40 9.59
N GLY A 80 -16.89 -6.37 9.07
CA GLY A 80 -15.73 -5.85 9.79
C GLY A 80 -15.84 -4.36 10.13
N HIS A 81 -16.36 -3.53 9.22
CA HIS A 81 -16.62 -2.11 9.50
C HIS A 81 -17.65 -1.95 10.61
N ALA A 82 -18.76 -2.70 10.55
CA ALA A 82 -19.78 -2.67 11.59
C ALA A 82 -19.23 -3.12 12.95
N TRP A 83 -18.40 -4.16 12.94
CA TRP A 83 -17.69 -4.68 14.12
C TRP A 83 -16.82 -3.60 14.78
N VAL A 84 -15.98 -2.92 13.99
CA VAL A 84 -15.09 -1.86 14.49
C VAL A 84 -15.89 -0.71 15.08
N ARG A 85 -16.96 -0.26 14.40
CA ARG A 85 -17.81 0.82 14.92
C ARG A 85 -18.47 0.43 16.24
N ALA A 86 -18.92 -0.82 16.38
CA ALA A 86 -19.50 -1.32 17.63
C ALA A 86 -18.46 -1.35 18.76
N TYR A 87 -17.26 -1.84 18.49
CA TYR A 87 -16.16 -1.85 19.45
C TYR A 87 -15.79 -0.42 19.92
N LEU A 88 -15.62 0.52 18.99
CA LEU A 88 -15.24 1.91 19.32
C LEU A 88 -16.34 2.66 20.09
N ARG A 89 -17.62 2.38 19.83
CA ARG A 89 -18.72 2.93 20.65
C ARG A 89 -18.62 2.48 22.11
N ARG A 90 -18.20 1.24 22.35
CA ARG A 90 -18.05 0.67 23.69
C ARG A 90 -16.76 1.12 24.39
N HIS A 91 -15.72 1.41 23.61
CA HIS A 91 -14.38 1.80 24.05
C HIS A 91 -13.94 3.12 23.40
N PRO A 92 -14.55 4.27 23.76
CA PRO A 92 -14.27 5.55 23.11
C PRO A 92 -12.85 6.09 23.34
N GLY A 93 -12.11 5.52 24.31
CA GLY A 93 -10.71 5.84 24.55
C GLY A 93 -9.72 5.19 23.58
N THR A 94 -10.16 4.16 22.84
CA THR A 94 -9.31 3.42 21.90
C THR A 94 -8.95 4.29 20.70
N LYS A 95 -7.66 4.35 20.35
CA LYS A 95 -7.19 4.93 19.09
C LYS A 95 -7.20 3.89 17.98
N ILE A 96 -7.56 4.27 16.76
CA ILE A 96 -7.66 3.35 15.62
C ILE A 96 -6.62 3.70 14.55
N VAL A 97 -6.03 2.67 13.94
CA VAL A 97 -5.10 2.83 12.83
C VAL A 97 -5.41 1.80 11.72
N ASP A 98 -5.74 2.24 10.50
CA ASP A 98 -6.08 3.62 10.08
C ASP A 98 -7.55 3.94 10.40
N PRO A 99 -7.98 5.21 10.52
CA PRO A 99 -9.40 5.54 10.65
C PRO A 99 -10.23 4.93 9.52
N VAL A 100 -11.37 4.31 9.86
CA VAL A 100 -12.23 3.58 8.91
C VAL A 100 -12.66 4.47 7.74
N GLU A 101 -12.91 5.75 8.02
CA GLU A 101 -13.35 6.76 7.05
C GLU A 101 -12.28 7.08 5.99
N THR A 102 -11.00 6.77 6.29
CA THR A 102 -9.87 7.07 5.40
C THR A 102 -9.42 5.88 4.57
N LEU A 103 -10.09 4.72 4.70
CA LEU A 103 -9.72 3.52 3.95
C LEU A 103 -10.08 3.60 2.46
N GLY A 104 -11.18 4.27 2.10
CA GLY A 104 -11.66 4.37 0.72
C GLY A 104 -10.57 4.81 -0.28
N PRO A 105 -9.91 5.96 -0.05
CA PRO A 105 -8.81 6.41 -0.89
C PRO A 105 -7.66 5.42 -1.05
N ALA A 106 -7.37 4.58 -0.05
CA ALA A 106 -6.31 3.58 -0.12
C ALA A 106 -6.69 2.32 -0.91
N LEU A 107 -7.95 2.20 -1.33
CA LEU A 107 -8.49 1.09 -2.13
C LEU A 107 -8.64 1.46 -3.62
N ASP A 108 -8.37 2.72 -3.97
CA ASP A 108 -8.51 3.29 -5.31
C ASP A 108 -7.19 3.93 -5.76
N ARG A 109 -6.58 3.39 -6.82
CA ARG A 109 -5.29 3.85 -7.33
C ARG A 109 -5.29 5.27 -7.88
N GLU A 110 -6.43 5.75 -8.36
CA GLU A 110 -6.57 7.13 -8.83
C GLU A 110 -6.62 8.09 -7.65
N ALA A 111 -7.41 7.78 -6.62
CA ALA A 111 -7.44 8.56 -5.39
C ALA A 111 -6.05 8.61 -4.71
N MET A 112 -5.34 7.48 -4.71
CA MET A 112 -3.96 7.39 -4.24
C MET A 112 -3.00 8.24 -5.08
N ALA A 113 -3.10 8.20 -6.41
CA ALA A 113 -2.27 8.99 -7.31
C ALA A 113 -2.47 10.49 -7.07
N HIS A 114 -3.72 10.95 -6.97
CA HIS A 114 -4.02 12.34 -6.60
C HIS A 114 -3.48 12.74 -5.23
N ALA A 115 -3.51 11.83 -4.24
CA ALA A 115 -2.92 12.10 -2.93
C ALA A 115 -1.40 12.26 -3.03
N ALA A 116 -0.73 11.42 -3.82
CA ALA A 116 0.71 11.52 -4.06
C ALA A 116 1.10 12.76 -4.85
N GLU A 117 0.30 13.20 -5.83
CA GLU A 117 0.51 14.48 -6.52
C GLU A 117 0.50 15.65 -5.53
N ARG A 118 -0.52 15.69 -4.65
CA ARG A 118 -0.60 16.73 -3.61
C ARG A 118 0.61 16.67 -2.67
N ALA A 119 1.03 15.48 -2.25
CA ALA A 119 2.20 15.31 -1.39
C ALA A 119 3.49 15.73 -2.09
N SER A 120 3.63 15.42 -3.38
CA SER A 120 4.78 15.80 -4.20
C SER A 120 4.86 17.32 -4.37
N ALA A 121 3.73 18.01 -4.51
CA ALA A 121 3.68 19.47 -4.56
C ALA A 121 4.07 20.15 -3.23
N LEU A 122 4.10 19.42 -2.12
CA LEU A 122 4.43 19.93 -0.79
C LEU A 122 5.88 19.64 -0.37
N SER A 123 6.64 18.87 -1.14
CA SER A 123 7.98 18.41 -0.76
C SER A 123 8.91 18.25 -1.97
N ASP A 124 10.03 18.95 -1.94
CA ASP A 124 11.09 18.84 -2.96
C ASP A 124 11.75 17.44 -2.97
N GLY A 125 11.60 16.67 -1.90
CA GLY A 125 12.13 15.31 -1.77
C GLY A 125 11.20 14.21 -2.29
N LEU A 126 9.95 14.55 -2.67
CA LEU A 126 8.97 13.59 -3.16
C LEU A 126 8.52 13.95 -4.57
N ARG A 127 8.71 13.04 -5.51
CA ARG A 127 8.26 13.23 -6.89
C ARG A 127 7.25 12.15 -7.29
N MET A 128 6.02 12.59 -7.60
CA MET A 128 5.05 11.72 -8.26
C MET A 128 5.45 11.51 -9.72
N LEU A 129 5.46 10.25 -10.16
CA LEU A 129 5.65 9.91 -11.57
C LEU A 129 4.40 10.27 -12.37
N ARG A 130 4.55 10.52 -13.68
CA ARG A 130 3.40 10.77 -14.55
C ARG A 130 2.45 9.57 -14.47
N TRP A 131 1.17 9.85 -14.47
CA TRP A 131 0.13 8.84 -14.46
C TRP A 131 -1.10 9.32 -15.22
N ALA A 132 -1.96 8.40 -15.62
CA ALA A 132 -3.24 8.68 -16.25
C ALA A 132 -4.30 7.68 -15.79
N SER A 133 -5.54 8.15 -15.68
CA SER A 133 -6.70 7.31 -15.48
C SER A 133 -7.27 6.91 -16.84
N LEU A 134 -7.47 5.61 -17.07
CA LEU A 134 -7.95 5.06 -18.33
C LEU A 134 -9.31 4.40 -18.11
N GLU A 135 -10.34 5.03 -18.65
CA GLU A 135 -11.75 4.59 -18.54
C GLU A 135 -12.18 3.70 -19.71
N GLY A 136 -11.52 3.85 -20.87
CA GLY A 136 -11.88 3.20 -22.11
C GLY A 136 -10.74 2.39 -22.75
N PRO A 137 -11.05 1.62 -23.81
CA PRO A 137 -10.07 1.04 -24.73
C PRO A 137 -9.10 2.09 -25.27
N ALA A 138 -7.87 1.67 -25.62
CA ALA A 138 -6.80 2.58 -26.06
C ALA A 138 -7.14 3.43 -27.31
N ASP A 139 -8.11 3.00 -28.11
CA ASP A 139 -8.53 3.67 -29.35
C ASP A 139 -9.59 4.76 -29.11
N ASP A 140 -10.13 4.83 -27.90
CA ASP A 140 -11.12 5.81 -27.49
C ASP A 140 -10.47 7.02 -26.80
N ASP A 141 -11.16 8.17 -26.83
CA ASP A 141 -10.74 9.34 -26.06
C ASP A 141 -10.61 9.00 -24.57
N GLY A 142 -9.42 9.21 -24.01
CA GLY A 142 -9.11 8.86 -22.62
C GLY A 142 -8.66 7.41 -22.39
N GLY A 143 -8.41 6.65 -23.45
CA GLY A 143 -7.85 5.29 -23.40
C GLY A 143 -6.33 5.19 -23.51
N ASP A 144 -5.66 6.21 -24.03
CA ASP A 144 -4.20 6.29 -24.17
C ASP A 144 -3.61 7.27 -23.12
N PRO A 145 -2.63 6.84 -22.30
CA PRO A 145 -1.96 7.71 -21.33
C PRO A 145 -1.11 8.82 -21.96
N GLY A 146 -0.74 8.71 -23.24
CA GLY A 146 0.17 9.65 -23.91
C GLY A 146 1.64 9.51 -23.49
N PHE A 147 1.99 8.46 -22.74
CA PHE A 147 3.36 8.18 -22.33
C PHE A 147 3.65 6.67 -22.25
N PHE A 148 4.85 6.29 -22.70
CA PHE A 148 5.38 4.94 -22.63
C PHE A 148 6.91 4.98 -22.39
N PRO A 149 7.49 3.95 -21.75
CA PRO A 149 6.81 2.79 -21.18
C PRO A 149 6.05 3.12 -19.90
N CYS A 150 4.98 2.38 -19.63
CA CYS A 150 4.18 2.54 -18.42
C CYS A 150 3.80 1.20 -17.78
N VAL A 151 3.56 1.22 -16.48
CA VAL A 151 2.95 0.11 -15.74
C VAL A 151 1.45 0.39 -15.65
N VAL A 152 0.65 -0.55 -16.14
CA VAL A 152 -0.81 -0.51 -16.12
C VAL A 152 -1.32 -1.38 -14.99
N LYS A 153 -2.19 -0.81 -14.15
CA LYS A 153 -2.75 -1.43 -12.94
C LYS A 153 -4.27 -1.19 -12.89
N PRO A 154 -5.12 -2.11 -12.40
CA PRO A 154 -6.54 -1.86 -12.22
C PRO A 154 -6.77 -0.67 -11.29
N ARG A 155 -7.84 0.11 -11.45
CA ARG A 155 -8.13 1.20 -10.49
C ARG A 155 -8.32 0.67 -9.08
N VAL A 156 -8.98 -0.49 -8.95
CA VAL A 156 -9.15 -1.18 -7.66
C VAL A 156 -7.80 -1.71 -7.15
N ALA A 157 -7.37 -1.24 -5.99
CA ALA A 157 -6.05 -1.54 -5.42
C ALA A 157 -5.99 -2.80 -4.55
N CYS A 158 -7.14 -3.28 -4.04
CA CYS A 158 -7.20 -4.42 -3.12
C CYS A 158 -8.55 -5.15 -3.17
N GLY A 159 -8.62 -6.35 -2.58
CA GLY A 159 -9.88 -7.03 -2.28
C GLY A 159 -10.47 -7.88 -3.40
N GLY A 160 -9.83 -7.98 -4.57
CA GLY A 160 -10.28 -8.82 -5.68
C GLY A 160 -9.15 -9.60 -6.34
N PRO A 161 -9.45 -10.76 -6.99
CA PRO A 161 -8.45 -11.57 -7.68
C PRO A 161 -7.77 -10.83 -8.84
N THR A 162 -8.44 -9.81 -9.38
CA THR A 162 -7.92 -8.97 -10.47
C THR A 162 -7.13 -7.76 -9.99
N ALA A 163 -7.17 -7.40 -8.70
CA ALA A 163 -6.55 -6.17 -8.18
C ALA A 163 -5.01 -6.13 -8.30
N HIS A 164 -4.41 -7.29 -8.57
CA HIS A 164 -2.97 -7.48 -8.76
C HIS A 164 -2.58 -7.84 -10.20
N VAL A 165 -3.54 -7.90 -11.13
CA VAL A 165 -3.27 -8.13 -12.55
C VAL A 165 -2.65 -6.87 -13.12
N MET A 166 -1.37 -6.90 -13.48
CA MET A 166 -0.63 -5.73 -13.94
C MET A 166 0.13 -6.05 -15.23
N ALA A 167 0.46 -5.02 -16.01
CA ALA A 167 1.25 -5.17 -17.22
C ALA A 167 2.25 -4.02 -17.37
N VAL A 168 3.43 -4.31 -17.93
CA VAL A 168 4.31 -3.29 -18.49
C VAL A 168 3.94 -3.13 -19.96
N VAL A 169 3.67 -1.91 -20.38
CA VAL A 169 3.22 -1.57 -21.73
C VAL A 169 4.18 -0.55 -22.33
N ARG A 170 4.64 -0.81 -23.56
CA ARG A 170 5.68 -0.01 -24.24
C ARG A 170 5.16 0.78 -25.42
N SER A 171 3.92 0.55 -25.85
CA SER A 171 3.29 1.25 -26.96
C SER A 171 1.76 1.20 -26.87
N THR A 172 1.08 2.05 -27.63
CA THR A 172 -0.38 2.02 -27.78
C THR A 172 -0.87 0.66 -28.28
N ALA A 173 -0.15 0.00 -29.19
CA ALA A 173 -0.50 -1.34 -29.68
C ALA A 173 -0.46 -2.41 -28.57
N GLU A 174 0.53 -2.35 -27.69
CA GLU A 174 0.57 -3.22 -26.51
C GLU A 174 -0.54 -2.87 -25.49
N LEU A 175 -0.94 -1.60 -25.42
CA LEU A 175 -2.04 -1.15 -24.55
C LEU A 175 -3.40 -1.65 -25.02
N GLN A 176 -3.63 -1.70 -26.34
CA GLN A 176 -4.82 -2.28 -26.97
C GLN A 176 -4.95 -3.77 -26.63
N ALA A 177 -3.83 -4.52 -26.65
CA ALA A 177 -3.77 -5.93 -26.31
C ALA A 177 -3.67 -6.21 -24.79
N CYS A 178 -3.70 -5.17 -23.95
CA CYS A 178 -3.43 -5.30 -22.52
C CYS A 178 -4.61 -5.97 -21.79
N HIS A 179 -4.31 -7.08 -21.12
CA HIS A 179 -5.26 -7.89 -20.34
C HIS A 179 -5.70 -7.27 -18.99
N VAL A 180 -5.12 -6.13 -18.59
CA VAL A 180 -5.50 -5.45 -17.35
C VAL A 180 -6.90 -4.82 -17.53
N PRO A 181 -7.89 -5.19 -16.70
CA PRO A 181 -9.27 -4.76 -16.87
C PRO A 181 -9.46 -3.25 -16.63
N LEU A 182 -10.41 -2.66 -17.34
CA LEU A 182 -10.90 -1.30 -17.10
C LEU A 182 -11.86 -1.26 -15.88
N PRO A 183 -11.95 -0.12 -15.15
CA PRO A 183 -11.07 1.05 -15.27
C PRO A 183 -9.67 0.74 -14.71
N ARG A 184 -8.64 1.38 -15.29
CA ARG A 184 -7.24 1.15 -14.94
C ARG A 184 -6.45 2.45 -14.86
N VAL A 185 -5.30 2.40 -14.21
CA VAL A 185 -4.33 3.50 -14.08
C VAL A 185 -3.05 3.09 -14.79
N ALA A 186 -2.54 3.98 -15.63
CA ALA A 186 -1.19 3.88 -16.18
C ALA A 186 -0.25 4.79 -15.39
N GLN A 187 0.95 4.33 -15.08
CA GLN A 187 1.98 5.10 -14.40
C GLN A 187 3.31 4.92 -15.13
N ASP A 188 4.07 6.00 -15.33
CA ASP A 188 5.41 5.96 -15.94
C ASP A 188 6.22 4.82 -15.32
N ALA A 189 6.82 3.97 -16.16
CA ALA A 189 7.78 2.99 -15.69
C ALA A 189 9.07 3.74 -15.33
N ALA A 190 9.57 3.55 -14.11
CA ALA A 190 10.85 4.08 -13.66
C ALA A 190 11.75 2.91 -13.24
N SER A 191 13.03 2.94 -13.65
CA SER A 191 14.05 2.02 -13.16
C SER A 191 14.85 2.70 -12.06
N SER A 192 15.12 1.97 -10.99
CA SER A 192 16.00 2.37 -9.89
C SER A 192 17.49 2.42 -10.25
N CYS A 193 17.85 2.62 -11.52
CA CYS A 193 19.18 2.33 -12.09
C CYS A 193 20.33 3.28 -11.67
N ALA A 194 20.19 4.04 -10.57
CA ALA A 194 21.27 4.92 -10.09
C ALA A 194 21.46 4.97 -8.56
N GLY A 195 20.87 4.04 -7.78
CA GLY A 195 21.21 3.90 -6.34
C GLY A 195 20.87 5.09 -5.43
N LEU A 196 20.24 6.15 -5.95
CA LEU A 196 19.89 7.38 -5.19
C LEU A 196 18.38 7.58 -4.97
N TRP A 197 17.52 6.79 -5.60
CA TRP A 197 16.07 6.94 -5.50
C TRP A 197 15.42 5.64 -5.03
N SER A 198 14.72 5.69 -3.90
CA SER A 198 13.79 4.62 -3.52
C SER A 198 12.47 4.85 -4.25
N ILE A 199 12.09 3.94 -5.15
CA ILE A 199 10.76 3.95 -5.75
C ILE A 199 9.76 3.54 -4.68
N VAL A 200 8.96 4.49 -4.21
CA VAL A 200 7.79 4.22 -3.38
C VAL A 200 6.62 4.00 -4.32
N ASP A 201 6.38 2.75 -4.72
CA ASP A 201 5.11 2.40 -5.36
C ASP A 201 4.00 2.72 -4.36
N ILE A 202 3.00 3.49 -4.79
CA ILE A 202 1.86 3.88 -3.98
C ILE A 202 0.94 2.67 -3.71
N ASN A 203 1.30 1.48 -4.20
CA ASN A 203 0.81 0.22 -3.66
C ASN A 203 1.76 -0.30 -2.58
N TYR A 204 1.36 -0.15 -1.31
CA TYR A 204 1.59 -1.05 -0.16
C TYR A 204 2.88 -1.93 -0.09
N PHE A 205 4.03 -1.46 -0.56
CA PHE A 205 5.27 -2.21 -0.91
C PHE A 205 5.28 -2.73 -2.36
N PRO A 206 6.40 -2.57 -3.09
CA PRO A 206 6.54 -2.98 -4.48
C PRO A 206 6.57 -4.52 -4.55
N SER A 207 5.40 -5.14 -4.52
CA SER A 207 5.26 -6.51 -4.96
C SER A 207 4.70 -6.45 -6.38
N TYR A 208 5.54 -6.61 -7.39
CA TYR A 208 5.12 -6.89 -8.76
C TYR A 208 4.55 -8.32 -8.90
N LEU A 209 3.88 -8.80 -7.84
CA LEU A 209 3.16 -10.06 -7.79
C LEU A 209 2.16 -10.08 -8.94
N GLY A 210 2.44 -10.90 -9.96
CA GLY A 210 1.65 -10.99 -11.19
C GLY A 210 2.43 -10.70 -12.47
N ILE A 211 3.57 -10.01 -12.40
CA ILE A 211 4.47 -9.77 -13.54
C ILE A 211 5.68 -10.69 -13.40
N GLN A 212 5.81 -11.68 -14.28
CA GLN A 212 7.01 -12.51 -14.36
C GLN A 212 8.17 -11.67 -14.89
N ASP A 213 9.33 -11.74 -14.22
CA ASP A 213 10.54 -10.96 -14.57
C ASP A 213 10.31 -9.44 -14.67
N ALA A 214 9.63 -8.86 -13.68
CA ALA A 214 9.32 -7.43 -13.65
C ALA A 214 10.56 -6.54 -13.81
N ASP A 215 11.68 -6.90 -13.18
CA ASP A 215 12.93 -6.13 -13.25
C ASP A 215 13.53 -6.18 -14.66
N GLY A 216 13.58 -7.35 -15.30
CA GLY A 216 14.05 -7.50 -16.68
C GLY A 216 13.17 -6.75 -17.68
N LEU A 217 11.85 -6.82 -17.50
CA LEU A 217 10.88 -6.11 -18.35
C LEU A 217 10.99 -4.59 -18.20
N LEU A 218 11.10 -4.08 -16.97
CA LEU A 218 11.30 -2.65 -16.71
C LEU A 218 12.65 -2.18 -17.28
N HIS A 219 13.71 -2.95 -17.08
CA HIS A 219 15.04 -2.64 -17.60
C HIS A 219 15.05 -2.58 -19.14
N SER A 220 14.50 -3.59 -19.83
CA SER A 220 14.38 -3.56 -21.30
C SER A 220 13.54 -2.37 -21.75
N ALA A 221 12.37 -2.15 -21.16
CA ALA A 221 11.48 -1.05 -21.53
C ALA A 221 12.18 0.31 -21.44
N LEU A 222 13.07 0.49 -20.46
CA LEU A 222 13.78 1.73 -20.23
C LEU A 222 15.06 1.85 -21.07
N VAL A 223 15.80 0.77 -21.31
CA VAL A 223 16.96 0.78 -22.21
C VAL A 223 16.54 0.96 -23.67
N ASP A 224 15.38 0.44 -24.06
CA ASP A 224 14.86 0.54 -25.43
C ASP A 224 14.18 1.90 -25.70
N CYS A 225 13.86 2.66 -24.63
CA CYS A 225 13.30 4.01 -24.73
C CYS A 225 14.38 5.03 -25.16
N ALA A 226 14.16 5.72 -26.29
CA ALA A 226 15.11 6.68 -26.84
C ALA A 226 15.50 7.81 -25.86
N ALA A 227 14.56 8.29 -25.04
CA ALA A 227 14.81 9.34 -24.04
C ALA A 227 15.69 8.89 -22.85
N CYS A 228 15.66 7.59 -22.51
CA CYS A 228 16.49 7.03 -21.45
C CYS A 228 17.90 6.69 -21.93
N ARG A 229 18.10 6.32 -23.21
CA ARG A 229 19.43 6.11 -23.80
C ARG A 229 20.32 7.35 -23.68
N ASP A 230 19.77 8.54 -23.92
CA ASP A 230 20.53 9.80 -23.81
C ASP A 230 20.91 10.13 -22.36
N SER A 231 20.03 9.84 -21.40
CA SER A 231 20.29 10.04 -19.97
C SER A 231 21.29 9.03 -19.39
N LEU A 232 21.30 7.78 -19.89
CA LEU A 232 22.23 6.71 -19.50
C LEU A 232 23.61 6.85 -20.16
N ASN A 233 23.69 7.41 -21.37
CA ASN A 233 24.97 7.69 -22.03
C ASN A 233 25.61 8.98 -21.49
N GLY A 234 24.82 10.00 -21.14
CA GLY A 234 25.33 11.25 -20.56
C GLY A 234 25.93 11.10 -19.15
N SER A 235 25.66 10.00 -18.44
CA SER A 235 26.29 9.68 -17.15
C SER A 235 27.59 8.90 -17.28
N ARG A 236 27.85 8.25 -18.42
CA ARG A 236 29.14 7.59 -18.72
C ARG A 236 30.24 8.58 -19.10
N ASP A 237 29.88 9.71 -19.70
CA ASP A 237 30.84 10.76 -20.09
C ASP A 237 31.23 11.72 -18.93
N ARG A 238 30.76 11.46 -17.71
CA ARG A 238 31.13 12.21 -16.48
C ARG A 238 31.70 11.33 -15.37
N ALA A 239 32.27 10.17 -15.72
CA ALA A 239 33.02 9.32 -14.81
C ALA A 239 34.52 9.38 -15.15
#